data_AF-A0A6B3H9H8-F1
#
_entry.id   AF-A0A6B3H9H8-F1
#
_cell.length_a   1.000
_cell.length_b   1.000
_cell.length_c   1.000
_cell.angle_alpha   90.00
_cell.angle_beta   90.00
_cell.angle_gamma   90.00
#
_symmetry.space_group_name_H-M   'P 1'
#
loop_
_entity.id
_entity.type
_entity.pdbx_description
1 polymer ?
#
loop_
_entity_poly.entity_id
_entity_poly.type
_entity_poly.pdbx_seq_one_letter_code
_entity_poly.pdbx_strand_id
1 'polypeptide(L)'
;AEAFTPDTALINFYDDAARMGMHQDKEERSGAPVVSLSIGATCVFRFGNPEGRGQPYKDVELVSGDLFVFGGPSRFAFHGVPKVYAGSADPAAGMRAGRLNVTLRETGLS
;
A
#
# COMPACT_ATOMS: atom_id res chain seq x y z
N ALA A 1 -18.50 -15.16 5.66
CA ALA A 1 -17.21 -14.50 5.85
C ALA A 1 -17.38 -13.49 6.97
N GLU A 2 -16.42 -13.37 7.87
CA GLU A 2 -16.40 -12.31 8.88
C GLU A 2 -16.27 -10.95 8.18
N ALA A 3 -16.89 -9.91 8.73
CA ALA A 3 -16.85 -8.58 8.13
C ALA A 3 -15.48 -7.93 8.38
N PHE A 4 -14.89 -7.27 7.38
CA PHE A 4 -13.67 -6.51 7.57
C PHE A 4 -13.99 -5.20 8.32
N THR A 5 -13.48 -5.08 9.54
CA THR A 5 -13.72 -3.92 10.43
C THR A 5 -12.38 -3.30 10.84
N PRO A 6 -11.71 -2.54 9.94
CA PRO A 6 -10.42 -1.96 10.26
C PRO A 6 -10.54 -0.96 11.41
N ASP A 7 -9.65 -1.07 12.38
CA ASP A 7 -9.58 -0.25 13.59
C ASP A 7 -8.36 0.70 13.57
N THR A 8 -7.54 0.64 12.52
CA THR A 8 -6.36 1.50 12.34
C THR A 8 -6.19 1.92 10.88
N ALA A 9 -5.70 3.16 10.70
CA ALA A 9 -5.25 3.68 9.42
C ALA A 9 -3.81 4.23 9.53
N LEU A 10 -2.92 3.78 8.64
CA LEU A 10 -1.59 4.35 8.45
C LEU A 10 -1.58 5.21 7.19
N ILE A 11 -1.21 6.49 7.34
CA ILE A 11 -1.12 7.42 6.21
C ILE A 11 0.35 7.68 5.91
N ASN A 12 0.78 7.35 4.68
CA ASN A 12 2.11 7.65 4.19
C ASN A 12 2.05 8.72 3.10
N PHE A 13 2.89 9.74 3.22
CA PHE A 13 3.12 10.73 2.17
C PHE A 13 4.45 10.44 1.48
N TYR A 14 4.42 10.41 0.15
CA TYR A 14 5.58 10.22 -0.71
C TYR A 14 5.73 11.46 -1.59
N ASP A 15 6.84 12.18 -1.45
CA ASP A 15 7.22 13.17 -2.45
C ASP A 15 7.71 12.49 -3.75
N ASP A 16 8.05 13.29 -4.75
CA ASP A 16 8.45 12.84 -6.09
C ASP A 16 9.72 11.96 -6.09
N ALA A 17 10.59 12.14 -5.10
CA ALA A 17 11.84 11.38 -4.94
C ALA A 17 11.72 10.22 -3.96
N ALA A 18 10.66 10.18 -3.16
CA ALA A 18 10.46 9.20 -2.10
C ALA A 18 10.35 7.76 -2.64
N ARG A 19 10.91 6.83 -1.86
CA ARG A 19 10.95 5.39 -2.15
C ARG A 19 10.70 4.63 -0.86
N MET A 20 10.11 3.45 -0.98
CA MET A 20 9.95 2.52 0.14
C MET A 20 10.48 1.15 -0.26
N GLY A 21 11.44 0.65 0.49
CA GLY A 21 11.98 -0.69 0.31
C GLY A 21 10.95 -1.77 0.62
N MET A 22 11.23 -3.00 0.18
CA MET A 22 10.39 -4.16 0.46
C MET A 22 10.26 -4.36 1.98
N HIS A 23 9.05 -4.33 2.50
CA HIS A 23 8.71 -4.51 3.91
C HIS A 23 7.42 -5.33 4.05
N GLN A 24 7.07 -5.71 5.26
CA GLN A 24 5.89 -6.53 5.55
C GLN A 24 5.14 -5.92 6.74
N ASP A 25 3.81 -5.96 6.65
CA ASP A 25 2.91 -5.54 7.72
C ASP A 25 2.67 -6.70 8.68
N LYS A 26 3.50 -6.79 9.72
CA LYS A 26 3.56 -7.93 10.65
C LYS A 26 3.32 -7.57 12.12
N GLU A 27 3.01 -6.31 12.40
CA GLU A 27 2.83 -5.83 13.78
C GLU A 27 1.43 -6.14 14.32
N GLU A 28 0.46 -6.43 13.43
CA GLU A 28 -0.92 -6.75 13.82
C GLU A 28 -1.06 -8.22 14.26
N ARG A 29 -1.97 -8.50 15.21
CA ARG A 29 -2.36 -9.86 15.61
C ARG A 29 -3.37 -10.49 14.67
N SER A 30 -4.13 -9.67 13.94
CA SER A 30 -5.18 -10.12 13.01
C SER A 30 -4.61 -10.60 11.67
N GLY A 31 -5.21 -11.66 11.13
CA GLY A 31 -4.98 -12.14 9.77
C GLY A 31 -5.86 -11.48 8.71
N ALA A 32 -6.71 -10.53 9.10
CA ALA A 32 -7.58 -9.76 8.21
C ALA A 32 -6.78 -9.03 7.12
N PRO A 33 -7.33 -8.81 5.91
CA PRO A 33 -6.60 -8.21 4.80
C PRO A 33 -6.08 -6.80 5.10
N VAL A 34 -5.03 -6.40 4.37
CA VAL A 34 -4.59 -5.02 4.28
C VAL A 34 -5.27 -4.37 3.07
N VAL A 35 -5.86 -3.18 3.27
CA VAL A 35 -6.51 -2.39 2.21
C VAL A 35 -5.76 -1.08 2.06
N SER A 36 -5.22 -0.80 0.88
CA SER A 36 -4.36 0.35 0.61
C SER A 36 -4.95 1.22 -0.50
N LEU A 37 -5.29 2.47 -0.19
CA LEU A 37 -5.82 3.46 -1.14
C LEU A 37 -4.70 4.42 -1.60
N SER A 38 -4.56 4.60 -2.91
CA SER A 38 -3.64 5.57 -3.52
C SER A 38 -4.36 6.87 -3.88
N ILE A 39 -3.80 8.02 -3.52
CA ILE A 39 -4.32 9.34 -3.89
C ILE A 39 -3.16 10.21 -4.39
N GLY A 40 -3.36 10.94 -5.49
CA GLY A 40 -2.33 11.82 -6.06
C GLY A 40 -1.47 11.12 -7.12
N ALA A 41 -0.15 11.33 -7.07
CA ALA A 41 0.76 10.83 -8.11
C ALA A 41 0.75 9.31 -8.22
N THR A 42 0.83 8.81 -9.46
CA THR A 42 1.00 7.39 -9.78
C THR A 42 2.28 6.86 -9.14
N CYS A 43 2.23 5.63 -8.60
CA CYS A 43 3.43 4.94 -8.17
C CYS A 43 3.57 3.56 -8.82
N VAL A 44 4.80 3.05 -8.84
CA VAL A 44 5.05 1.63 -9.00
C VAL A 44 4.94 1.01 -7.61
N PHE A 45 3.99 0.09 -7.45
CA PHE A 45 3.85 -0.75 -6.27
C PHE A 45 4.43 -2.13 -6.60
N ARG A 46 5.43 -2.54 -5.81
CA ARG A 46 6.06 -3.85 -5.95
C ARG A 46 5.46 -4.80 -4.94
N PHE A 47 4.79 -5.84 -5.42
CA PHE A 47 4.17 -6.85 -4.59
C PHE A 47 4.91 -8.19 -4.72
N GLY A 48 5.50 -8.63 -3.62
CA GLY A 48 6.32 -9.83 -3.54
C GLY A 48 5.56 -11.02 -2.97
N ASN A 49 6.27 -11.76 -2.13
CA ASN A 49 5.85 -13.00 -1.53
C ASN A 49 6.09 -12.96 0.00
N PRO A 50 5.55 -13.90 0.79
CA PRO A 50 5.77 -13.93 2.24
C PRO A 50 7.16 -14.43 2.66
N GLU A 51 7.90 -15.11 1.79
CA GLU A 51 9.15 -15.79 2.14
C GLU A 51 10.34 -14.83 2.30
N GLY A 52 10.37 -13.71 1.57
CA GLY A 52 11.45 -12.74 1.71
C GLY A 52 11.33 -11.51 0.82
N ARG A 53 12.34 -10.62 0.93
CA ARG A 53 12.42 -9.34 0.20
C ARG A 53 12.80 -9.47 -1.29
N GLY A 54 13.21 -10.67 -1.70
CA GLY A 54 13.68 -10.96 -3.06
C GLY A 54 12.55 -11.32 -4.02
N GLN A 55 12.94 -11.76 -5.22
CA GLN A 55 12.01 -12.34 -6.21
C GLN A 55 11.43 -13.67 -5.70
N PRO A 56 10.22 -14.08 -6.16
CA PRO A 56 9.41 -13.41 -7.17
C PRO A 56 8.62 -12.21 -6.61
N TYR A 57 8.55 -11.14 -7.40
CA TYR A 57 7.64 -10.01 -7.20
C TYR A 57 7.04 -9.54 -8.52
N LYS A 58 5.90 -8.86 -8.44
CA LYS A 58 5.23 -8.19 -9.55
C LYS A 58 5.12 -6.70 -9.28
N ASP A 59 5.48 -5.90 -10.27
CA ASP A 59 5.26 -4.46 -10.26
C ASP A 59 3.89 -4.16 -10.87
N VAL A 60 3.12 -3.31 -10.20
CA VAL A 60 1.81 -2.82 -10.62
C VAL A 60 1.81 -1.31 -10.48
N GLU A 61 1.32 -0.59 -11.48
CA GLU A 61 1.12 0.85 -11.36
C GLU A 61 -0.19 1.12 -10.62
N LEU A 62 -0.13 1.95 -9.58
CA LEU A 62 -1.32 2.42 -8.86
C LEU A 62 -1.48 3.91 -9.13
N VAL A 63 -2.62 4.28 -9.69
CA VAL A 63 -3.01 5.67 -9.95
C VAL A 63 -3.90 6.21 -8.83
N SER A 64 -4.19 7.51 -8.85
CA SER A 64 -5.13 8.11 -7.90
C SER A 64 -6.50 7.44 -7.97
N GLY A 65 -7.01 7.01 -6.82
CA GLY A 65 -8.29 6.31 -6.68
C GLY A 65 -8.18 4.79 -6.60
N ASP A 66 -7.02 4.20 -6.93
CA ASP A 66 -6.86 2.75 -6.87
C ASP A 66 -6.82 2.22 -5.42
N LEU A 67 -7.55 1.13 -5.19
CA LEU A 67 -7.41 0.29 -4.01
C LEU A 67 -6.62 -0.97 -4.35
N PHE A 68 -5.59 -1.25 -3.56
CA PHE A 68 -4.88 -2.53 -3.58
C PHE A 68 -5.17 -3.30 -2.28
N VAL A 69 -5.65 -4.54 -2.41
CA VAL A 69 -6.06 -5.37 -1.29
C VAL A 69 -5.28 -6.68 -1.29
N PHE A 70 -4.68 -7.04 -0.17
CA PHE A 70 -3.99 -8.32 -0.01
C PHE A 70 -4.28 -8.93 1.36
N GLY A 71 -4.67 -10.21 1.36
CA GLY A 71 -5.05 -10.96 2.54
C GLY A 71 -4.87 -12.46 2.32
N GLY A 72 -5.39 -13.29 3.24
CA GLY A 72 -5.25 -14.75 3.15
C GLY A 72 -3.78 -15.16 3.02
N PRO A 73 -3.42 -16.05 2.07
CA PRO A 73 -2.02 -16.45 1.84
C PRO A 73 -1.07 -15.28 1.56
N SER A 74 -1.59 -14.15 1.09
CA SER A 74 -0.80 -12.97 0.72
C SER A 74 -0.79 -11.89 1.80
N ARG A 75 -1.46 -12.08 2.95
CA ARG A 75 -1.56 -11.09 4.04
C ARG A 75 -0.20 -10.58 4.51
N PHE A 76 0.80 -11.44 4.42
CA PHE A 76 2.15 -11.22 4.93
C PHE A 76 3.18 -11.09 3.79
N ALA A 77 2.74 -10.77 2.58
CA ALA A 77 3.65 -10.58 1.46
C ALA A 77 4.51 -9.31 1.63
N PHE A 78 5.80 -9.44 1.34
CA PHE A 78 6.69 -8.30 1.25
C PHE A 78 6.26 -7.39 0.10
N HIS A 79 6.23 -6.08 0.33
CA HIS A 79 5.85 -5.10 -0.68
C HIS A 79 6.55 -3.75 -0.48
N GLY A 80 6.56 -2.92 -1.50
CA GLY A 80 7.27 -1.64 -1.48
C GLY A 80 6.83 -0.68 -2.59
N VAL A 81 7.43 0.50 -2.60
CA VAL A 81 7.19 1.55 -3.61
C VAL A 81 8.53 1.94 -4.22
N PRO A 82 8.96 1.28 -5.32
CA PRO A 82 10.23 1.58 -5.97
C PRO A 82 10.26 2.89 -6.76
N LYS A 83 9.10 3.50 -7.04
CA LYS A 83 9.03 4.75 -7.81
C LYS A 83 7.71 5.47 -7.60
N VAL A 84 7.77 6.80 -7.54
CA VAL A 84 6.63 7.72 -7.71
C VAL A 84 6.87 8.52 -8.99
N TYR A 85 5.83 8.71 -9.79
CA TYR A 85 5.90 9.46 -11.04
C TYR A 85 5.49 10.92 -10.79
N ALA A 86 6.47 11.82 -10.69
CA ALA A 86 6.24 13.25 -10.51
C ALA A 86 5.28 13.82 -11.57
N GLY A 87 4.38 14.71 -11.17
CA GLY A 87 3.45 15.39 -12.08
C GLY A 87 2.35 14.52 -12.69
N SER A 88 2.18 13.26 -12.25
CA SER A 88 1.14 12.35 -12.76
C SER A 88 -0.19 12.42 -12.00
N ALA A 89 -0.28 13.25 -10.95
CA ALA A 89 -1.50 13.39 -10.17
C ALA A 89 -2.61 14.07 -10.98
N ASP A 90 -3.83 13.51 -10.93
CA ASP A 90 -5.02 14.19 -11.43
C ASP A 90 -5.31 15.44 -10.57
N PRO A 91 -5.46 16.64 -11.16
CA PRO A 91 -5.84 17.85 -10.41
C PRO A 91 -7.10 17.68 -9.55
N ALA A 92 -8.04 16.82 -9.94
CA ALA A 92 -9.24 16.53 -9.18
C ALA A 92 -8.96 15.83 -7.83
N ALA A 93 -7.78 15.21 -7.68
CA ALA A 93 -7.33 14.65 -6.40
C ALA A 93 -7.01 15.73 -5.35
N GLY A 94 -6.95 17.01 -5.74
CA GLY A 94 -6.70 18.14 -4.83
C GLY A 94 -5.27 18.23 -4.29
N MET A 95 -4.36 17.40 -4.80
CA MET A 95 -2.95 17.37 -4.42
C MET A 95 -2.09 18.17 -5.41
N ARG A 96 -1.18 19.00 -4.89
CA ARG A 96 -0.24 19.78 -5.73
C ARG A 96 0.92 18.94 -6.24
N ALA A 97 1.39 17.98 -5.45
CA ALA A 97 2.51 17.10 -5.76
C ALA A 97 2.50 15.87 -4.85
N GLY A 98 3.26 14.84 -5.22
CA GLY A 98 3.42 13.62 -4.44
C GLY A 98 2.19 12.71 -4.41
N ARG A 99 2.27 11.70 -3.55
CA ARG A 99 1.28 10.64 -3.39
C ARG A 99 0.97 10.43 -1.91
N LEU A 100 -0.32 10.26 -1.59
CA LEU A 100 -0.79 9.73 -0.32
C LEU A 100 -1.16 8.26 -0.46
N ASN A 101 -0.79 7.47 0.55
CA ASN A 101 -1.24 6.11 0.73
C ASN A 101 -1.99 6.01 2.04
N VAL A 102 -3.26 5.62 2.01
CA VAL A 102 -4.06 5.34 3.21
C VAL A 102 -4.21 3.83 3.33
N THR A 103 -3.53 3.24 4.32
CA THR A 103 -3.58 1.81 4.57
C THR A 103 -4.49 1.51 5.76
N LEU A 104 -5.62 0.85 5.52
CA LEU A 104 -6.55 0.39 6.53
C LEU A 104 -6.20 -1.03 6.96
N ARG A 105 -6.18 -1.26 8.27
CA ARG A 105 -5.82 -2.55 8.88
C ARG A 105 -6.69 -2.81 10.10
N GLU A 106 -6.83 -4.09 10.41
CA GLU A 106 -7.38 -4.57 11.67
C GLU A 106 -6.22 -5.05 12.54
N THR A 107 -6.09 -4.51 13.74
CA THR A 107 -4.98 -4.83 14.63
C THR A 107 -5.19 -6.14 15.41
N GLY A 108 -6.45 -6.53 15.64
CA GLY A 108 -6.82 -7.63 16.54
C GLY A 108 -6.65 -7.29 18.02
N LEU A 109 -6.70 -6.00 18.37
CA LEU A 109 -6.64 -5.48 19.75
C LEU A 109 -7.98 -4.91 20.24
N SER A 110 -8.97 -4.85 19.36
CA SER A 110 -10.34 -4.39 19.63
C SER A 110 -11.26 -5.50 20.13
#